data_AF-A0A1G0CBG5-F1
#
_entry.id   AF-A0A1G0CBG5-F1
#
_cell.length_a   1.000
_cell.length_b   1.000
_cell.length_c   1.000
_cell.angle_alpha   90.00
_cell.angle_beta   90.00
_cell.angle_gamma   90.00
#
_symmetry.space_group_name_H-M   'P 1'
#
loop_
_entity.id
_entity.type
_entity.pdbx_description
1 polymer ?
#
loop_
_entity_poly.entity_id
_entity_poly.type
_entity_poly.pdbx_seq_one_letter_code
_entity_poly.pdbx_strand_id
1 'polypeptide(L)'
;MTDDFFKFITETTKENFLASQQIVFSDETYNPYSDDLNILEQQLGNDEFEEVIEYVSVNILLSPRAHFCKHYALTELGDEEGAKAELILGQKILEAISLTGNGTKEMPYLITRMSDERDLLAYLDEEFASQSLVADNNRFYDLITTQSGNEIYFDITTSYSKMQNMVDDEEMDLSFLTGELVPEKKWWQFWK
;
A
#
# COMPACT_ATOMS: atom_id res chain seq x y z
N MET A 1 -2.13 4.78 -18.38
CA MET A 1 -2.77 3.58 -17.79
C MET A 1 -2.65 2.46 -18.82
N THR A 2 -1.99 1.35 -18.46
CA THR A 2 -1.66 0.24 -19.37
C THR A 2 -2.80 -0.76 -19.48
N ASP A 3 -2.83 -1.56 -20.55
CA ASP A 3 -3.86 -2.59 -20.78
C ASP A 3 -3.96 -3.59 -19.62
N ASP A 4 -2.85 -3.89 -18.94
CA ASP A 4 -2.82 -4.84 -17.83
C ASP A 4 -3.44 -4.27 -16.54
N PHE A 5 -3.28 -2.96 -16.28
CA PHE A 5 -3.98 -2.32 -15.16
C PHE A 5 -5.50 -2.33 -15.42
N PHE A 6 -5.94 -2.02 -16.64
CA PHE A 6 -7.35 -2.12 -17.00
C PHE A 6 -7.90 -3.55 -16.83
N LYS A 7 -7.14 -4.57 -17.27
CA LYS A 7 -7.51 -5.98 -17.04
C LYS A 7 -7.67 -6.30 -15.56
N PHE A 8 -6.75 -5.83 -14.71
CA PHE A 8 -6.85 -5.99 -13.26
C PHE A 8 -8.13 -5.37 -12.69
N ILE A 9 -8.51 -4.16 -13.14
CA ILE A 9 -9.75 -3.53 -12.68
C ILE A 9 -10.97 -4.36 -13.07
N THR A 10 -11.01 -4.84 -14.32
CA THR A 10 -12.13 -5.63 -14.83
C THR A 10 -12.19 -7.04 -14.25
N GLU A 11 -11.03 -7.66 -14.03
CA GLU A 11 -10.86 -9.05 -13.61
C GLU A 11 -9.83 -9.13 -12.47
N THR A 12 -10.34 -9.13 -11.24
CA THR A 12 -9.53 -9.17 -10.02
C THR A 12 -9.01 -10.58 -9.77
N THR A 13 -7.96 -10.97 -10.49
CA THR A 13 -7.24 -12.23 -10.31
C THR A 13 -5.83 -11.99 -9.79
N LYS A 14 -5.22 -13.02 -9.19
CA LYS A 14 -3.82 -12.97 -8.76
C LYS A 14 -2.91 -12.61 -9.93
N GLU A 15 -3.09 -13.24 -11.08
CA GLU A 15 -2.24 -13.06 -12.26
C GLU A 15 -2.29 -11.61 -12.78
N ASN A 16 -3.48 -11.02 -12.86
CA ASN A 16 -3.65 -9.65 -13.34
C ASN A 16 -3.09 -8.62 -12.35
N PHE A 17 -3.23 -8.88 -11.05
CA PHE A 17 -2.61 -8.04 -10.01
C PHE A 17 -1.08 -8.10 -10.07
N LEU A 18 -0.50 -9.30 -10.19
CA LEU A 18 0.96 -9.45 -10.30
C LEU A 18 1.49 -8.78 -11.58
N ALA A 19 0.77 -8.85 -12.70
CA ALA A 19 1.14 -8.12 -13.91
C ALA A 19 1.15 -6.60 -13.68
N SER A 20 0.14 -6.08 -12.97
CA SER A 20 0.08 -4.65 -12.59
C SER A 20 1.21 -4.26 -11.63
N GLN A 21 1.54 -5.11 -10.66
CA GLN A 21 2.68 -4.89 -9.76
C GLN A 21 4.00 -4.80 -10.53
N GLN A 22 4.22 -5.66 -11.53
CA GLN A 22 5.44 -5.58 -12.35
C GLN A 22 5.56 -4.24 -13.09
N ILE A 23 4.44 -3.64 -13.50
CA ILE A 23 4.45 -2.31 -14.12
C ILE A 23 4.89 -1.25 -13.13
N VAL A 24 4.38 -1.28 -11.89
CA VAL A 24 4.81 -0.38 -10.82
C VAL A 24 6.29 -0.59 -10.49
N PHE A 25 6.73 -1.83 -10.27
CA PHE A 25 8.12 -2.14 -9.91
C PHE A 25 9.15 -1.81 -11.00
N SER A 26 8.73 -1.84 -12.27
CA SER A 26 9.61 -1.52 -13.40
C SER A 26 9.72 -0.01 -13.66
N ASP A 27 8.91 0.82 -13.01
CA ASP A 27 9.00 2.26 -13.16
C ASP A 27 10.28 2.80 -12.48
N GLU A 28 10.97 3.71 -13.16
CA GLU A 28 12.22 4.29 -12.65
C GLU A 28 11.99 5.09 -11.36
N THR A 29 10.82 5.72 -11.24
CA THR A 29 10.42 6.56 -10.08
C THR A 29 9.80 5.76 -8.95
N TYR A 30 9.68 4.44 -9.09
CA TYR A 30 9.14 3.59 -8.05
C TYR A 30 9.94 3.70 -6.74
N ASN A 31 9.26 4.12 -5.69
CA ASN A 31 9.75 4.21 -4.33
C ASN A 31 8.68 3.67 -3.35
N PRO A 32 8.90 2.46 -2.77
CA PRO A 32 7.97 1.85 -1.81
C PRO A 32 7.81 2.64 -0.51
N TYR A 33 8.76 3.53 -0.20
CA TYR A 33 8.81 4.38 0.99
C TYR A 33 8.55 5.86 0.65
N SER A 34 7.97 6.15 -0.52
CA SER A 34 7.60 7.51 -0.90
C SER A 34 6.65 8.16 0.10
N ASP A 35 6.78 9.47 0.25
CA ASP A 35 5.94 10.29 1.14
C ASP A 35 4.53 10.54 0.59
N ASP A 36 4.19 9.93 -0.56
CA ASP A 36 2.95 10.17 -1.30
C ASP A 36 1.69 10.02 -0.44
N LEU A 37 1.64 9.07 0.50
CA LEU A 37 0.47 8.89 1.37
C LEU A 37 0.38 9.98 2.44
N ASN A 38 1.50 10.42 3.02
CA ASN A 38 1.50 11.51 3.98
C ASN A 38 1.08 12.82 3.32
N ILE A 39 1.48 13.04 2.07
CA ILE A 39 1.03 14.19 1.27
C ILE A 39 -0.49 14.15 1.11
N LEU A 40 -1.06 13.02 0.68
CA LEU A 40 -2.52 12.86 0.55
C LEU A 40 -3.25 13.07 1.87
N GLU A 41 -2.75 12.47 2.96
CA GLU A 41 -3.36 12.59 4.30
C GLU A 41 -3.28 14.03 4.84
N GLN A 42 -2.18 14.75 4.55
CA GLN A 42 -2.02 16.15 4.90
C GLN A 42 -2.99 17.05 4.12
N GLN A 43 -3.11 16.85 2.80
CA GLN A 43 -4.04 17.59 1.95
C GLN A 43 -5.49 17.37 2.41
N LEU A 44 -5.87 16.11 2.66
CA LEU A 44 -7.16 15.79 3.28
C LEU A 44 -7.38 16.51 4.61
N GLY A 45 -6.35 16.54 5.47
CA GLY A 45 -6.42 17.23 6.76
C GLY A 45 -6.55 18.75 6.66
N ASN A 46 -6.25 19.33 5.50
CA ASN A 46 -6.36 20.76 5.18
C ASN A 46 -7.60 21.09 4.34
N ASP A 47 -8.48 20.12 4.07
CA ASP A 47 -9.63 20.24 3.17
C ASP A 47 -9.24 20.60 1.71
N GLU A 48 -8.03 20.25 1.29
CA GLU A 48 -7.46 20.42 -0.06
C GLU A 48 -7.91 19.25 -0.97
N PHE A 49 -9.22 19.10 -1.17
CA PHE A 49 -9.81 17.92 -1.81
C PHE A 49 -9.49 17.82 -3.30
N GLU A 50 -9.43 18.95 -4.01
CA GLU A 50 -9.02 18.99 -5.41
C GLU A 50 -7.57 18.51 -5.59
N GLU A 51 -6.67 18.89 -4.69
CA GLU A 51 -5.27 18.46 -4.73
C GLU A 51 -5.13 16.96 -4.50
N VAL A 52 -5.94 16.38 -3.61
CA VAL A 52 -5.96 14.92 -3.34
C VAL A 52 -6.35 14.14 -4.59
N ILE A 53 -7.37 14.59 -5.34
CA ILE A 53 -7.83 13.88 -6.54
C ILE A 53 -6.84 14.02 -7.70
N GLU A 54 -6.22 15.19 -7.84
CA GLU A 54 -5.23 15.49 -8.88
C GLU A 54 -3.86 14.82 -8.63
N TYR A 55 -3.58 14.40 -7.39
CA TYR A 55 -2.32 13.76 -7.06
C TYR A 55 -2.15 12.40 -7.76
N VAL A 56 -1.12 12.27 -8.59
CA VAL A 56 -0.82 11.04 -9.34
C VAL A 56 0.65 10.69 -9.17
N SER A 57 0.90 9.47 -8.71
CA SER A 57 2.22 8.88 -8.59
C SER A 57 2.13 7.38 -8.89
N VAL A 58 3.18 6.81 -9.49
CA VAL A 58 3.23 5.36 -9.74
C VAL A 58 3.19 4.56 -8.44
N ASN A 59 3.69 5.12 -7.34
CA ASN A 59 3.76 4.42 -6.05
C ASN A 59 2.37 4.21 -5.45
N ILE A 60 1.45 5.15 -5.63
CA ILE A 60 0.10 5.05 -5.08
C ILE A 60 -0.88 4.29 -5.98
N LEU A 61 -0.48 3.91 -7.20
CA LEU A 61 -1.36 3.30 -8.19
C LEU A 61 -1.99 1.98 -7.72
N LEU A 62 -1.28 1.22 -6.89
CA LEU A 62 -1.74 -0.03 -6.29
C LEU A 62 -1.84 0.07 -4.76
N SER A 63 -2.04 1.28 -4.23
CA SER A 63 -2.20 1.50 -2.79
C SER A 63 -3.68 1.65 -2.44
N PRO A 64 -4.28 0.72 -1.67
CA PRO A 64 -5.67 0.83 -1.25
C PRO A 64 -5.97 2.15 -0.53
N ARG A 65 -5.07 2.56 0.38
CA ARG A 65 -5.23 3.78 1.16
C ARG A 65 -5.28 5.04 0.31
N ALA A 66 -4.48 5.13 -0.74
CA ALA A 66 -4.52 6.29 -1.63
C ALA A 66 -5.90 6.44 -2.31
N HIS A 67 -6.47 5.32 -2.77
CA HIS A 67 -7.81 5.30 -3.37
C HIS A 67 -8.91 5.63 -2.35
N PHE A 68 -8.74 5.18 -1.10
CA PHE A 68 -9.60 5.57 0.02
C PHE A 68 -9.52 7.07 0.31
N CYS A 69 -8.33 7.68 0.31
CA CYS A 69 -8.18 9.13 0.43
C CYS A 69 -8.92 9.87 -0.69
N LYS A 70 -8.77 9.41 -1.94
CA LYS A 70 -9.46 9.99 -3.10
C LYS A 70 -10.97 9.82 -3.05
N HIS A 71 -11.45 8.66 -2.61
CA HIS A 71 -12.87 8.44 -2.36
C HIS A 71 -13.45 9.49 -1.40
N TYR A 72 -12.75 9.74 -0.29
CA TYR A 72 -13.18 10.73 0.69
C TYR A 72 -13.24 12.13 0.07
N ALA A 73 -12.17 12.57 -0.60
CA ALA A 73 -12.11 13.87 -1.25
C ALA A 73 -13.24 14.05 -2.30
N LEU A 74 -13.46 13.05 -3.15
CA LEU A 74 -14.55 13.08 -4.15
C LEU A 74 -15.93 13.15 -3.50
N THR A 75 -16.11 12.48 -2.36
CA THR A 75 -17.36 12.55 -1.57
C THR A 75 -17.62 13.96 -1.07
N GLU A 76 -16.60 14.63 -0.51
CA GLU A 76 -16.71 16.02 -0.04
C GLU A 76 -16.98 17.02 -1.17
N LEU A 77 -16.47 16.75 -2.37
CA LEU A 77 -16.74 17.56 -3.57
C LEU A 77 -18.10 17.25 -4.23
N GLY A 78 -18.83 16.24 -3.75
CA GLY A 78 -20.12 15.83 -4.29
C GLY A 78 -20.05 15.03 -5.61
N ASP A 79 -18.88 14.49 -5.96
CA ASP A 79 -18.71 13.58 -7.10
C ASP A 79 -18.93 12.12 -6.67
N GLU A 80 -20.20 11.72 -6.58
CA GLU A 80 -20.60 10.39 -6.15
C GLU A 80 -20.10 9.26 -7.08
N GLU A 81 -20.04 9.51 -8.39
CA GLU A 81 -19.58 8.50 -9.36
C GLU A 81 -18.07 8.27 -9.23
N GLY A 82 -17.29 9.35 -9.17
CA GLY A 82 -15.86 9.30 -8.92
C GLY A 82 -15.54 8.63 -7.59
N ALA A 83 -16.21 9.06 -6.51
CA ALA A 83 -16.03 8.49 -5.18
C ALA A 83 -16.27 6.98 -5.18
N LYS A 84 -17.35 6.52 -5.80
CA LYS A 84 -17.66 5.08 -5.90
C LYS A 84 -16.59 4.31 -6.68
N ALA A 85 -16.06 4.88 -7.76
CA ALA A 85 -15.02 4.24 -8.55
C ALA A 85 -13.74 4.03 -7.72
N GLU A 86 -13.29 5.05 -6.98
CA GLU A 86 -12.12 4.98 -6.11
C GLU A 86 -12.31 3.98 -4.96
N LEU A 87 -13.51 3.93 -4.36
CA LEU A 87 -13.82 2.93 -3.32
C LEU A 87 -13.71 1.50 -3.85
N ILE A 88 -14.30 1.23 -5.02
CA ILE A 88 -14.23 -0.08 -5.67
C ILE A 88 -12.77 -0.44 -5.98
N LEU A 89 -11.98 0.52 -6.43
CA LEU A 89 -10.57 0.32 -6.76
C LEU A 89 -9.75 -0.08 -5.53
N GLY A 90 -9.87 0.67 -4.42
CA GLY A 90 -9.20 0.34 -3.17
C GLY A 90 -9.57 -1.05 -2.64
N GLN A 91 -10.86 -1.41 -2.70
CA GLN A 91 -11.34 -2.74 -2.30
C GLN A 91 -10.78 -3.86 -3.18
N LYS A 92 -10.76 -3.68 -4.50
CA LYS A 92 -10.20 -4.66 -5.45
C LYS A 92 -8.71 -4.89 -5.24
N ILE A 93 -7.97 -3.86 -4.84
CA ILE A 93 -6.54 -4.00 -4.53
C ILE A 93 -6.35 -4.86 -3.28
N LEU A 94 -7.11 -4.60 -2.19
CA LEU A 94 -7.05 -5.43 -0.98
C LEU A 94 -7.44 -6.89 -1.26
N GLU A 95 -8.53 -7.09 -2.01
CA GLU A 95 -8.96 -8.41 -2.47
C GLU A 95 -7.82 -9.09 -3.23
N ALA A 96 -7.20 -8.41 -4.20
CA ALA A 96 -6.12 -8.97 -4.99
C ALA A 96 -4.87 -9.31 -4.18
N ILE A 97 -4.46 -8.46 -3.24
CA ILE A 97 -3.37 -8.78 -2.31
C ILE A 97 -3.73 -10.04 -1.53
N SER A 98 -4.96 -10.16 -1.03
CA SER A 98 -5.42 -11.35 -0.30
C SER A 98 -5.42 -12.64 -1.15
N LEU A 99 -5.51 -12.53 -2.48
CA LEU A 99 -5.41 -13.66 -3.41
C LEU A 99 -3.97 -14.11 -3.68
N THR A 100 -2.97 -13.31 -3.32
CA THR A 100 -1.55 -13.64 -3.61
C THR A 100 -1.03 -14.79 -2.76
N GLY A 101 -1.56 -14.95 -1.54
CA GLY A 101 -1.12 -15.92 -0.55
C GLY A 101 -2.13 -16.12 0.57
N ASN A 102 -1.69 -16.67 1.70
CA ASN A 102 -2.49 -16.86 2.91
C ASN A 102 -1.77 -16.39 4.18
N GLY A 103 -0.72 -15.58 4.03
CA GLY A 103 0.04 -15.01 5.14
C GLY A 103 1.02 -15.98 5.82
N THR A 104 1.13 -17.23 5.36
CA THR A 104 2.19 -18.14 5.84
C THR A 104 3.53 -17.83 5.17
N LYS A 105 4.64 -18.31 5.74
CA LYS A 105 5.96 -18.13 5.13
C LYS A 105 6.07 -18.76 3.74
N GLU A 106 5.39 -19.89 3.52
CA GLU A 106 5.35 -20.60 2.23
C GLU A 106 4.52 -19.85 1.19
N MET A 107 3.44 -19.19 1.61
CA MET A 107 2.52 -18.42 0.77
C MET A 107 2.26 -17.04 1.39
N PRO A 108 3.27 -16.16 1.43
CA PRO A 108 3.14 -14.83 2.01
C PRO A 108 2.20 -13.97 1.16
N TYR A 109 1.66 -12.92 1.75
CA TYR A 109 1.01 -11.88 0.96
C TYR A 109 2.06 -11.06 0.21
N LEU A 110 1.79 -10.73 -1.05
CA LEU A 110 2.69 -9.96 -1.92
C LEU A 110 2.19 -8.53 -1.99
N ILE A 111 2.97 -7.58 -1.47
CA ILE A 111 2.60 -6.16 -1.38
C ILE A 111 3.39 -5.31 -2.37
N THR A 112 2.87 -4.13 -2.66
CA THR A 112 3.54 -3.15 -3.53
C THR A 112 4.23 -2.09 -2.67
N ARG A 113 3.59 -1.64 -1.60
CA ARG A 113 4.14 -0.68 -0.63
C ARG A 113 4.11 -1.24 0.77
N MET A 114 5.01 -0.76 1.62
CA MET A 114 5.07 -1.17 3.03
C MET A 114 3.79 -0.84 3.80
N SER A 115 3.14 0.28 3.47
CA SER A 115 1.86 0.68 4.07
C SER A 115 0.73 -0.32 3.81
N ASP A 116 0.79 -1.06 2.69
CA ASP A 116 -0.25 -2.01 2.29
C ASP A 116 -0.39 -3.15 3.31
N GLU A 117 0.66 -3.44 4.10
CA GLU A 117 0.60 -4.41 5.20
C GLU A 117 -0.49 -4.05 6.19
N ARG A 118 -0.53 -2.78 6.60
CA ARG A 118 -1.50 -2.29 7.59
C ARG A 118 -2.90 -2.23 7.03
N ASP A 119 -3.00 -1.87 5.76
CA ASP A 119 -4.28 -1.83 5.06
C ASP A 119 -4.87 -3.25 4.92
N LEU A 120 -4.02 -4.24 4.62
CA LEU A 120 -4.44 -5.64 4.54
C LEU A 120 -4.80 -6.21 5.92
N LEU A 121 -4.06 -5.90 7.00
CA LEU A 121 -4.43 -6.32 8.35
C LEU A 121 -5.83 -5.82 8.71
N ALA A 122 -6.11 -4.54 8.47
CA ALA A 122 -7.43 -3.97 8.72
C ALA A 122 -8.51 -4.67 7.87
N TYR A 123 -8.21 -5.02 6.62
CA TYR A 123 -9.11 -5.78 5.75
C TYR A 123 -9.38 -7.22 6.26
N LEU A 124 -8.39 -7.84 6.91
CA LEU A 124 -8.50 -9.17 7.51
C LEU A 124 -9.10 -9.15 8.93
N ASP A 125 -9.54 -7.98 9.42
CA ASP A 125 -10.02 -7.78 10.79
C ASP A 125 -8.96 -8.16 11.85
N GLU A 126 -7.68 -7.91 11.54
CA GLU A 126 -6.55 -8.13 12.41
C GLU A 126 -5.94 -6.80 12.88
N GLU A 127 -5.53 -6.77 14.14
CA GLU A 127 -4.85 -5.60 14.72
C GLU A 127 -3.35 -5.85 14.89
N PHE A 128 -2.54 -4.87 14.52
CA PHE A 128 -1.09 -4.93 14.71
C PHE A 128 -0.69 -5.01 16.19
N ALA A 129 0.30 -5.86 16.50
CA ALA A 129 1.01 -5.85 17.77
C ALA A 129 2.51 -5.57 17.61
N SER A 130 3.21 -6.30 16.74
CA SER A 130 4.65 -6.13 16.50
C SER A 130 5.07 -6.56 15.09
N GLN A 131 6.25 -6.10 14.66
CA GLN A 131 6.82 -6.39 13.34
C GLN A 131 8.27 -6.82 13.50
N SER A 132 8.73 -7.73 12.65
CA SER A 132 10.14 -8.10 12.54
C SER A 132 10.51 -8.42 11.10
N LEU A 133 11.72 -8.06 10.70
CA LEU A 133 12.29 -8.42 9.40
C LEU A 133 12.88 -9.84 9.48
N VAL A 134 12.45 -10.70 8.55
CA VAL A 134 12.95 -12.07 8.40
C VAL A 134 13.64 -12.19 7.05
N ALA A 135 14.92 -12.52 7.06
CA ALA A 135 15.69 -12.82 5.85
C ALA A 135 15.88 -14.34 5.70
N ASP A 136 15.53 -14.90 4.54
CA ASP A 136 15.69 -16.32 4.24
C ASP A 136 15.95 -16.53 2.75
N ASN A 137 17.09 -17.15 2.40
CA ASN A 137 17.45 -17.52 1.03
C ASN A 137 17.20 -16.41 -0.04
N ASN A 138 17.74 -15.21 0.21
CA ASN A 138 17.58 -14.01 -0.63
C ASN A 138 16.15 -13.45 -0.73
N ARG A 139 15.22 -13.94 0.09
CA ARG A 139 13.90 -13.34 0.27
C ARG A 139 13.88 -12.57 1.58
N PHE A 140 13.16 -11.46 1.56
CA PHE A 140 12.92 -10.60 2.71
C PHE A 140 11.43 -10.59 2.99
N TYR A 141 11.11 -10.84 4.26
CA TYR A 141 9.74 -10.83 4.72
C TYR A 141 9.58 -9.89 5.88
N ASP A 142 8.49 -9.17 5.89
CA ASP A 142 7.99 -8.58 7.12
C ASP A 142 7.01 -9.54 7.77
N LEU A 143 7.41 -9.98 8.97
CA LEU A 143 6.60 -10.81 9.84
C LEU A 143 5.87 -9.90 10.82
N ILE A 144 4.55 -9.82 10.67
CA ILE A 144 3.68 -9.13 11.61
C ILE A 144 3.07 -10.13 12.57
N THR A 145 3.22 -9.86 13.86
CA THR A 145 2.43 -10.49 14.92
C THR A 145 1.24 -9.60 15.23
N THR A 146 0.03 -10.16 15.18
CA THR A 146 -1.20 -9.45 15.50
C THR A 146 -1.54 -9.54 16.99
N GLN A 147 -2.45 -8.71 17.48
CA GLN A 147 -2.91 -8.78 18.88
C GLN A 147 -3.63 -10.09 19.20
N SER A 148 -4.23 -10.75 18.20
CA SER A 148 -4.83 -12.08 18.34
C SER A 148 -3.76 -13.19 18.47
N GLY A 149 -2.49 -12.86 18.22
CA GLY A 149 -1.34 -13.77 18.27
C GLY A 149 -1.04 -14.45 16.93
N ASN A 150 -1.70 -14.06 15.84
CA ASN A 150 -1.41 -14.58 14.51
C ASN A 150 -0.11 -14.01 13.97
N GLU A 151 0.59 -14.83 13.19
CA GLU A 151 1.82 -14.47 12.49
C GLU A 151 1.53 -14.40 10.99
N ILE A 152 1.69 -13.22 10.40
CA ILE A 152 1.39 -12.95 9.00
C ILE A 152 2.66 -12.49 8.31
N TYR A 153 3.06 -13.22 7.27
CA TYR A 153 4.22 -12.94 6.44
C TYR A 153 3.81 -12.15 5.20
N PHE A 154 4.51 -11.05 4.98
CA PHE A 154 4.47 -10.24 3.77
C PHE A 154 5.81 -10.38 3.03
N ASP A 155 5.77 -10.69 1.73
CA ASP A 155 6.99 -10.67 0.91
C ASP A 155 7.28 -9.23 0.50
N ILE A 156 8.42 -8.73 0.97
CA ILE A 156 8.87 -7.37 0.71
C ILE A 156 10.13 -7.37 -0.15
N THR A 157 10.52 -8.52 -0.72
CA THR A 157 11.82 -8.71 -1.39
C THR A 157 12.09 -7.63 -2.43
N THR A 158 11.13 -7.37 -3.33
CA THR A 158 11.28 -6.34 -4.38
C THR A 158 11.41 -4.94 -3.78
N SER A 159 10.53 -4.59 -2.83
CA SER A 159 10.49 -3.27 -2.20
C SER A 159 11.75 -3.00 -1.37
N TYR A 160 12.20 -4.01 -0.65
CA TYR A 160 13.42 -3.99 0.15
C TYR A 160 14.66 -3.86 -0.74
N SER A 161 14.78 -4.66 -1.81
CA SER A 161 15.90 -4.55 -2.74
C SER A 161 15.94 -3.19 -3.46
N LYS A 162 14.79 -2.60 -3.80
CA LYS A 162 14.75 -1.24 -4.37
C LYS A 162 15.30 -0.20 -3.38
N MET A 163 14.93 -0.30 -2.11
CA MET A 163 15.47 0.56 -1.04
C MET A 163 16.98 0.35 -0.85
N GLN A 164 17.46 -0.89 -0.84
CA GLN A 164 18.90 -1.16 -0.74
C GLN A 164 19.69 -0.51 -1.87
N ASN A 165 19.20 -0.60 -3.12
CA ASN A 165 19.84 0.03 -4.26
C ASN A 165 19.86 1.58 -4.12
N MET A 166 18.79 2.18 -3.58
CA MET A 166 18.74 3.62 -3.32
C MET A 166 19.76 4.06 -2.26
N VAL A 167 19.96 3.25 -1.21
CA VAL A 167 20.97 3.50 -0.15
C VAL A 167 22.40 3.39 -0.68
N ASP A 168 22.64 2.39 -1.55
CA ASP A 168 23.97 2.16 -2.14
C ASP A 168 24.37 3.25 -3.15
N ASP A 169 23.38 3.91 -3.78
CA ASP A 169 23.61 4.94 -4.81
C ASP A 169 23.82 6.39 -4.24
N GLU A 170 23.33 6.76 -3.05
CA GLU A 170 23.69 8.00 -2.30
C GLU A 170 23.07 8.06 -0.86
N GLU A 171 23.67 8.78 0.10
CA GLU A 171 23.34 8.85 1.55
C GLU A 171 21.83 9.03 1.86
N MET A 172 21.13 7.92 2.07
CA MET A 172 19.73 7.93 2.48
C MET A 172 19.59 8.30 3.96
N ASP A 173 18.69 9.24 4.30
CA ASP A 173 18.31 9.51 5.68
C ASP A 173 17.48 8.34 6.22
N LEU A 174 18.15 7.43 6.95
CA LEU A 174 17.53 6.27 7.60
C LEU A 174 16.77 6.64 8.88
N SER A 175 16.53 7.94 9.15
CA SER A 175 15.72 8.39 10.29
C SER A 175 14.34 7.76 10.32
N PHE A 176 13.74 7.41 9.18
CA PHE A 176 12.45 6.71 9.12
C PHE A 176 12.52 5.23 9.53
N LEU A 177 13.68 4.57 9.44
CA LEU A 177 13.88 3.22 10.00
C LEU A 177 14.02 3.24 11.54
N THR A 178 14.28 4.41 12.10
CA THR A 178 14.48 4.63 13.54
C THR A 178 13.42 5.55 14.16
N GLY A 179 12.42 5.95 13.38
CA GLY A 179 11.43 6.95 13.75
C GLY A 179 10.54 6.45 14.88
N GLU A 180 10.52 7.20 15.98
CA GLU A 180 9.44 7.14 16.97
C GLU A 180 8.09 7.23 16.25
N LEU A 181 7.14 6.38 16.67
CA LEU A 181 5.74 6.42 16.27
C LEU A 181 5.18 7.84 16.48
N VAL A 182 5.22 8.66 15.42
CA VAL A 182 4.37 9.85 15.37
C VAL A 182 2.94 9.34 15.50
N PRO A 183 2.10 9.92 16.35
CA PRO A 183 0.71 9.50 16.44
C PRO A 183 0.05 9.85 15.11
N GLU A 184 0.03 8.88 14.19
CA GLU A 184 -0.76 8.94 12.97
C GLU A 184 -2.19 9.26 13.38
N LYS A 185 -2.76 10.31 12.79
CA LYS A 185 -4.21 10.40 12.72
C LYS A 185 -4.65 9.16 11.94
N LYS A 186 -5.22 8.23 12.67
CA LYS A 186 -5.73 6.96 12.17
C LYS A 186 -6.64 7.24 10.97
N TRP A 187 -6.18 7.00 9.74
CA TRP A 187 -6.94 7.31 8.52
C TRP A 187 -8.32 6.64 8.50
N TRP A 188 -8.50 5.52 9.20
CA TRP A 188 -9.81 4.87 9.39
C TRP A 188 -10.82 5.72 10.19
N GLN A 189 -10.39 6.81 10.84
CA GLN A 189 -11.29 7.78 11.47
C GLN A 189 -12.09 8.60 10.47
N PHE A 190 -11.64 8.68 9.21
CA PHE A 190 -12.39 9.30 8.12
C PHE A 190 -13.59 8.45 7.67
N TRP A 191 -13.77 7.24 8.19
CA TRP A 191 -14.77 6.25 7.76
C TRP A 191 -15.86 5.95 8.79
N LYS A 192 -16.11 6.88 9.73
CA LYS A 192 -17.17 6.77 10.74
C LYS A 192 -18.48 7.40 10.31
#